data_AF-M2Z7Y5-F1
#
_entry.id   AF-M2Z7Y5-F1
#
_cell.length_a   1.000
_cell.length_b   1.000
_cell.length_c   1.000
_cell.angle_alpha   90.00
_cell.angle_beta   90.00
_cell.angle_gamma   90.00
#
_symmetry.space_group_name_H-M   'P 1'
#
loop_
_entity.id
_entity.type
_entity.pdbx_description
1 polymer ?
#
loop_
_entity_poly.entity_id
_entity_poly.type
_entity_poly.pdbx_seq_one_letter_code
_entity_poly.pdbx_strand_id
1 'polypeptide(L)' 'MVRRGKVTGAGPIDEVLTDEGLSACYERDVEVHRINGRWAAHAVRRS' A
#
# COMPACT_ATOMS: atom_id res chain seq x y z
N MET A 1 0.95 8.53 -3.01
CA MET A 1 1.05 8.19 -1.58
C MET A 1 1.76 9.31 -0.84
N VAL A 2 1.25 9.69 0.33
CA VAL A 2 1.81 10.77 1.17
C VAL A 2 1.91 10.28 2.60
N ARG A 3 3.05 10.55 3.25
CA ARG A 3 3.30 10.20 4.64
C ARG A 3 4.01 11.34 5.35
N ARG A 4 3.53 11.72 6.53
CA ARG A 4 4.10 12.81 7.34
C ARG A 4 4.33 14.10 6.51
N GLY A 5 3.37 14.43 5.66
CA GLY A 5 3.42 15.61 4.78
C GLY A 5 4.40 15.51 3.60
N LYS A 6 5.04 14.36 3.36
CA LYS A 6 5.95 14.13 2.24
C LYS A 6 5.35 13.15 1.23
N VAL A 7 5.52 13.44 -0.06
CA VAL A 7 5.18 12.49 -1.13
C VAL A 7 6.18 11.34 -1.09
N THR A 8 5.68 10.12 -0.93
CA THR A 8 6.51 8.89 -0.89
C THR A 8 6.31 7.99 -2.11
N GLY A 9 5.30 8.28 -2.93
CA GLY A 9 5.10 7.61 -4.22
C GLY A 9 4.16 8.42 -5.08
N ALA A 10 4.52 8.67 -6.33
CA ALA A 10 3.71 9.38 -7.31
C ALA A 10 4.02 8.82 -8.70
N GLY A 11 2.99 8.36 -9.40
CA GLY A 11 3.13 7.61 -10.64
C GLY A 11 1.86 6.79 -10.93
N PRO A 12 1.91 5.86 -11.90
CA PRO A 12 0.85 4.91 -12.17
C PRO A 12 0.40 4.17 -10.91
N ILE A 13 -0.90 3.93 -10.78
CA ILE A 13 -1.46 3.40 -9.53
C ILE A 13 -0.91 2.03 -9.16
N ASP A 14 -0.67 1.18 -10.17
CA ASP A 14 -0.12 -0.16 -9.98
C ASP A 14 1.37 -0.14 -9.56
N GLU A 15 2.07 0.97 -9.80
CA GLU A 15 3.45 1.18 -9.33
C GLU A 15 3.50 1.83 -7.94
N VAL A 16 2.42 2.49 -7.50
CA VAL A 16 2.36 3.21 -6.22
C VAL A 16 1.67 2.40 -5.11
N LEU A 17 0.61 1.66 -5.44
CA LEU A 17 -0.10 0.79 -4.50
C LEU A 17 0.49 -0.62 -4.52
N THR A 18 1.66 -0.78 -3.91
CA THR A 18 2.30 -2.10 -3.71
C THR A 18 2.32 -2.48 -2.23
N ASP A 19 2.50 -3.77 -1.95
CA ASP A 19 2.66 -4.32 -0.59
C ASP A 19 3.78 -3.60 0.16
N GLU A 20 4.93 -3.42 -0.47
CA GLU A 20 6.11 -2.78 0.13
C GLU A 20 5.86 -1.29 0.39
N GLY A 21 5.27 -0.59 -0.59
CA GLY A 21 4.98 0.83 -0.49
C GLY A 21 3.99 1.12 0.63
N LEU A 22 2.90 0.36 0.69
CA LEU A 22 1.89 0.50 1.74
C LEU A 22 2.43 0.03 3.09
N SER A 23 3.20 -1.05 3.15
CA SER A 23 3.80 -1.51 4.40
C SER A 23 4.75 -0.47 5.00
N ALA A 24 5.60 0.14 4.18
CA ALA A 24 6.47 1.24 4.60
C ALA A 24 5.66 2.50 4.99
N CYS A 25 4.53 2.76 4.32
CA CYS A 25 3.69 3.91 4.63
C CYS A 25 2.98 3.77 5.99
N TYR A 26 2.45 2.57 6.26
CA TYR A 26 1.68 2.27 7.47
C TYR A 26 2.52 1.71 8.62
N GLU A 27 3.81 1.45 8.41
CA GLU A 27 4.73 0.86 9.40
C GLU A 27 4.23 -0.50 9.94
N ARG A 28 3.53 -1.26 9.09
CA ARG A 28 2.97 -2.59 9.38
C ARG A 28 2.96 -3.41 8.11
N ASP A 29 3.10 -4.72 8.23
CA ASP A 29 2.97 -5.61 7.07
C ASP A 29 1.54 -5.56 6.53
N VAL A 30 1.42 -5.23 5.24
CA VAL A 30 0.15 -5.10 4.52
C VAL A 30 0.27 -5.83 3.18
N GLU A 31 -0.77 -6.58 2.85
CA GLU A 31 -0.97 -7.16 1.51
C GLU A 31 -2.02 -6.36 0.75
N VAL A 32 -1.76 -6.15 -0.54
CA VAL A 32 -2.57 -5.37 -1.46
C VAL A 32 -3.18 -6.30 -2.50
N HIS A 33 -4.48 -6.15 -2.73
CA HIS A 33 -5.21 -6.94 -3.70
C HIS A 33 -6.02 -6.05 -4.63
N ARG A 34 -6.20 -6.54 -5.86
CA ARG A 34 -7.16 -5.98 -6.82
C ARG A 34 -8.35 -6.92 -6.93
N ILE A 35 -9.49 -6.51 -6.37
CA ILE A 35 -10.72 -7.31 -6.32
C ILE A 35 -11.81 -6.56 -7.09
N ASN A 36 -12.33 -7.16 -8.16
CA ASN A 36 -13.38 -6.57 -9.00
C ASN A 36 -13.04 -5.12 -9.46
N GLY A 37 -11.79 -4.92 -9.87
CA GLY A 37 -11.29 -3.61 -10.33
C GLY A 37 -10.98 -2.60 -9.22
N ARG A 38 -11.22 -2.94 -7.94
CA ARG A 38 -10.94 -2.08 -6.78
C ARG A 38 -9.72 -2.55 -6.01
N TRP A 39 -9.01 -1.60 -5.42
CA TRP A 39 -7.90 -1.89 -4.53
C TRP A 39 -8.41 -2.15 -3.11
N ALA A 40 -7.89 -3.20 -2.48
CA ALA A 40 -8.08 -3.52 -1.08
C ALA A 40 -6.70 -3.76 -0.44
N ALA A 41 -6.53 -3.38 0.82
CA ALA A 41 -5.28 -3.57 1.56
C ALA A 41 -5.62 -4.10 2.95
N HIS A 42 -4.95 -5.18 3.36
CA HIS A 42 -5.20 -5.85 4.64
C HIS A 42 -3.90 -6.01 5.42
N ALA A 43 -3.94 -5.75 6.73
CA ALA A 43 -2.81 -6.04 7.59
C ALA A 43 -2.57 -7.56 7.66
N VAL A 44 -1.33 -7.98 7.49
CA VAL A 44 -0.98 -9.40 7.58
C VAL A 44 -1.08 -9.84 9.04
N ARG A 45 -1.85 -10.91 9.28
CA ARG A 45 -1.89 -11.56 10.59
C ARG A 45 -0.77 -12.59 10.64
N ARG A 46 0.31 -12.29 11.35
CA ARG A 46 1.35 -13.30 11.67
C ARG A 46 0.86 -14.15 12.85
N SER A 47 0.75 -15.46 12.64
CA SER A 47 0.42 -16.47 13.64
C SER A 47 1.62 -16.84 14.49
#